data_AF-A0A2H0WJK2-F1
#
_entry.id   AF-A0A2H0WJK2-F1
#
_cell.length_a   1.000
_cell.length_b   1.000
_cell.length_c   1.000
_cell.angle_alpha   90.00
_cell.angle_beta   90.00
_cell.angle_gamma   90.00
#
_symmetry.space_group_name_H-M   'P 1'
#
loop_
_entity.id
_entity.type
_entity.pdbx_description
1 polymer ?
#
loop_
_entity_poly.entity_id
_entity_poly.type
_entity_poly.pdbx_seq_one_letter_code
_entity_poly.pdbx_strand_id
1 'polypeptide(L)'
;MNNINYGGVIWTNHALERLVQRGLPQDWAWETFQYPEKSKQRKQAGTFEYERKFGNYQVTVVAKQNEHLEWIILSCWVEPPFAGSIDIKKREFEKKYKKAGFWKKIWLLFLRDVLKF
;
A
#
# COMPACT_ATOMS: atom_id res chain seq x y z
N MET A 1 11.40 -8.82 -9.27
CA MET A 1 10.12 -9.54 -9.28
C MET A 1 9.71 -9.76 -7.85
N ASN A 2 8.45 -9.51 -7.48
CA ASN A 2 8.00 -9.76 -6.12
C ASN A 2 7.70 -11.26 -5.93
N ASN A 3 7.96 -11.79 -4.74
CA ASN A 3 7.79 -13.20 -4.41
C ASN A 3 6.71 -13.40 -3.33
N ILE A 4 5.85 -14.39 -3.51
CA ILE A 4 4.77 -14.75 -2.56
C ILE A 4 5.34 -15.25 -1.24
N ASN A 5 6.49 -15.94 -1.26
CA ASN A 5 7.20 -16.39 -0.07
C ASN A 5 8.55 -15.69 -0.03
N TYR A 6 8.58 -14.52 0.61
CA TYR A 6 9.78 -13.69 0.72
C TYR A 6 10.12 -13.47 2.18
N GLY A 7 11.36 -13.82 2.54
CA GLY A 7 11.91 -13.62 3.88
C GLY A 7 11.10 -14.32 5.00
N GLY A 8 10.60 -15.52 4.72
CA GLY A 8 9.93 -16.38 5.70
C GLY A 8 8.48 -16.00 6.04
N VAL A 9 7.86 -15.10 5.26
CA VAL A 9 6.45 -14.71 5.44
C VAL A 9 5.65 -14.86 4.14
N ILE A 10 4.34 -15.01 4.29
CA ILE A 10 3.39 -15.18 3.19
C ILE A 10 2.88 -13.82 2.75
N TRP A 11 3.01 -13.50 1.46
CA TRP A 11 2.53 -12.25 0.89
C TRP A 11 1.22 -12.47 0.14
N THR A 12 0.17 -11.76 0.54
CA THR A 12 -1.09 -11.79 -0.21
C THR A 12 -0.93 -11.13 -1.59
N ASN A 13 -1.71 -11.57 -2.57
CA ASN A 13 -1.78 -10.91 -3.88
C ASN A 13 -2.07 -9.41 -3.74
N HIS A 14 -2.95 -9.05 -2.80
CA HIS A 14 -3.24 -7.65 -2.50
C HIS A 14 -2.00 -6.88 -2.04
N ALA A 15 -1.20 -7.42 -1.12
CA ALA A 15 0.04 -6.77 -0.69
C ALA A 15 1.01 -6.60 -1.87
N LEU A 16 1.19 -7.64 -2.69
CA LEU A 16 2.08 -7.59 -3.86
C LEU A 16 1.65 -6.55 -4.90
N GLU A 17 0.35 -6.45 -5.18
CA GLU A 17 -0.22 -5.41 -6.04
C GLU A 17 0.04 -4.02 -5.48
N ARG A 18 -0.08 -3.83 -4.16
CA ARG A 18 0.15 -2.54 -3.49
C ARG A 18 1.60 -2.11 -3.55
N LEU A 19 2.54 -3.05 -3.45
CA LEU A 19 3.96 -2.78 -3.67
C LEU A 19 4.19 -2.23 -5.09
N VAL A 20 3.65 -2.92 -6.11
CA VAL A 20 3.79 -2.53 -7.53
C VAL A 20 3.16 -1.16 -7.80
N GLN A 21 1.91 -0.95 -7.37
CA GLN A 21 1.17 0.29 -7.61
C GLN A 21 1.83 1.53 -7.00
N ARG A 22 2.62 1.34 -5.93
CA ARG A 22 3.30 2.41 -5.21
C ARG A 22 4.78 2.52 -5.52
N GLY A 23 5.33 1.59 -6.30
CA GLY A 23 6.76 1.47 -6.51
C GLY A 23 7.54 1.19 -5.22
N LEU A 24 6.88 0.61 -4.21
CA LEU A 24 7.50 0.28 -2.91
C LEU A 24 8.29 -1.02 -3.05
N PRO A 25 9.62 -1.02 -2.81
CA PRO A 25 10.40 -2.25 -2.83
C PRO A 25 9.90 -3.25 -1.79
N GLN A 26 9.78 -4.52 -2.18
CA GLN A 26 9.35 -5.58 -1.26
C GLN A 26 10.30 -5.70 -0.06
N ASP A 27 11.60 -5.47 -0.26
CA ASP A 27 12.63 -5.50 0.77
C ASP A 27 12.36 -4.46 1.87
N TRP A 28 11.97 -3.23 1.52
CA TRP A 28 11.63 -2.19 2.49
C TRP A 28 10.41 -2.57 3.33
N ALA A 29 9.41 -3.17 2.70
CA ALA A 29 8.24 -3.68 3.41
C ALA A 29 8.61 -4.86 4.33
N TRP A 30 9.46 -5.79 3.86
CA TRP A 30 9.93 -6.90 4.67
C TRP A 30 10.77 -6.42 5.87
N GLU A 31 11.71 -5.49 5.65
CA GLU A 31 12.51 -4.88 6.72
C GLU A 31 11.63 -4.14 7.74
N THR A 32 10.57 -3.47 7.29
CA THR A 32 9.59 -2.84 8.19
C THR A 32 8.92 -3.87 9.10
N PHE A 33 8.58 -5.04 8.56
CA PHE A 33 7.97 -6.11 9.33
C PHE A 33 8.97 -6.77 10.31
N GLN A 34 10.20 -7.03 9.88
CA GLN A 34 11.22 -7.69 10.70
C GLN A 34 11.81 -6.79 11.78
N TYR A 35 12.01 -5.51 11.46
CA TYR A 35 12.69 -4.55 12.30
C TYR A 35 11.86 -3.26 12.45
N PRO A 36 10.64 -3.34 13.00
CA PRO A 36 9.79 -2.16 13.14
C PRO A 36 10.38 -1.16 14.14
N GLU A 37 10.24 0.13 13.84
CA GLU A 37 10.42 1.18 14.86
C GLU A 37 9.19 1.28 15.76
N LYS A 38 8.01 1.02 15.19
CA LYS A 38 6.73 1.00 15.91
C LYS A 38 5.92 -0.21 15.50
N SER A 39 5.29 -0.83 16.49
CA SER A 39 4.32 -1.89 16.29
C SER A 39 3.04 -1.55 17.04
N LYS A 40 1.88 -1.69 16.39
CA LYS A 40 0.58 -1.41 16.97
C LYS A 40 -0.41 -2.52 16.65
N GLN A 41 -1.07 -3.04 17.67
CA GLN A 41 -2.17 -3.97 17.47
C GLN A 41 -3.39 -3.22 16.89
N ARG A 42 -3.99 -3.77 15.84
CA ARG A 42 -5.21 -3.25 15.20
C ARG A 42 -6.45 -3.81 15.90
N LYS A 43 -7.63 -3.27 15.56
CA LYS A 43 -8.91 -3.70 16.15
C LYS A 43 -9.19 -5.21 15.96
N GLN A 44 -8.71 -5.79 14.87
CA GLN A 44 -8.87 -7.21 14.59
C GLN A 44 -7.80 -8.01 15.33
N ALA A 45 -8.24 -9.05 16.05
CA ALA A 45 -7.35 -9.92 16.80
C ALA A 45 -6.24 -10.52 15.92
N GLY A 46 -5.01 -10.57 16.46
CA GLY A 46 -3.83 -11.10 15.78
C GLY A 46 -3.32 -10.24 14.61
N THR A 47 -3.91 -9.05 14.35
CA THR A 47 -3.49 -8.15 13.28
C THR A 47 -2.66 -7.00 13.85
N PHE A 48 -1.48 -6.81 13.27
CA PHE A 48 -0.51 -5.80 13.68
C PHE A 48 -0.18 -4.87 12.53
N GLU A 49 0.08 -3.63 12.87
CA GLU A 49 0.64 -2.60 12.01
C GLU A 49 2.07 -2.32 12.46
N TYR A 50 2.99 -2.36 11.51
CA TYR A 50 4.42 -2.14 11.69
C TYR A 50 4.83 -0.92 10.90
N GLU A 51 5.59 -0.03 11.52
CA GLU A 51 6.09 1.19 10.88
C GLU A 51 7.60 1.28 11.02
N ARG A 52 8.26 1.73 9.96
CA ARG A 52 9.70 2.02 9.92
C ARG A 52 9.98 3.18 8.97
N LYS A 53 10.99 3.99 9.28
CA LYS A 53 11.40 5.10 8.42
C LYS A 53 12.60 4.73 7.56
N PHE A 54 12.56 5.16 6.31
CA PHE A 54 13.64 5.08 5.32
C PHE A 54 13.88 6.49 4.78
N GLY A 55 14.79 7.22 5.44
CA GLY A 55 15.00 8.65 5.16
C GLY A 55 13.73 9.46 5.43
N ASN A 56 13.22 10.13 4.39
CA ASN A 56 12.00 10.95 4.46
C ASN A 56 10.70 10.17 4.28
N TYR A 57 10.79 8.85 4.09
CA TYR A 57 9.64 7.99 3.84
C TYR A 57 9.34 7.13 5.06
N GLN A 58 8.07 7.06 5.45
CA GLN A 58 7.55 6.12 6.42
C GLN A 58 6.90 4.97 5.65
N VAL A 59 7.39 3.76 5.86
CA VAL A 59 6.78 2.54 5.34
C VAL A 59 5.93 1.94 6.44
N THR A 60 4.72 1.53 6.09
CA THR A 60 3.79 0.85 6.99
C THR A 60 3.34 -0.46 6.39
N VAL A 61 3.35 -1.51 7.22
CA VAL A 61 2.99 -2.87 6.85
C VAL A 61 1.95 -3.39 7.82
N VAL A 62 0.87 -3.97 7.28
CA VAL A 62 -0.14 -4.67 8.07
C VAL A 62 0.06 -6.16 7.88
N ALA A 63 0.25 -6.88 8.98
CA ALA A 63 0.39 -8.32 8.97
C ALA A 63 -0.51 -8.98 10.01
N LYS A 64 -0.83 -10.25 9.78
CA LYS A 64 -1.61 -11.07 10.70
C LYS A 64 -1.01 -12.47 10.78
N GLN A 65 -1.03 -13.06 11.96
CA GLN A 65 -0.65 -14.46 12.13
C GLN A 65 -1.87 -15.38 11.90
N ASN A 66 -1.68 -16.48 11.16
CA ASN A 66 -2.73 -17.48 10.93
C ASN A 66 -2.75 -18.54 12.04
N GLU A 67 -3.65 -19.52 11.92
CA GLU A 67 -3.82 -20.63 12.88
C GLU A 67 -2.60 -21.56 12.95
N HIS A 68 -1.78 -21.58 11.90
CA HIS A 68 -0.53 -22.34 11.81
C HIS A 68 0.69 -21.56 12.28
N LEU A 69 0.49 -20.42 12.95
CA LEU A 69 1.54 -19.53 13.44
C LEU A 69 2.40 -18.90 12.33
N GLU A 70 1.94 -18.89 11.08
CA GLU A 70 2.61 -18.24 9.96
C GLU A 70 2.20 -16.77 9.84
N TRP A 71 3.16 -15.91 9.48
CA TRP A 71 2.89 -14.50 9.26
C TRP A 71 2.43 -14.23 7.83
N ILE A 72 1.30 -13.54 7.72
CA ILE A 72 0.68 -13.15 6.45
C ILE A 72 0.73 -11.62 6.33
N ILE A 73 1.40 -11.13 5.30
CA ILE A 73 1.42 -9.71 4.94
C ILE A 73 0.16 -9.37 4.15
N LEU A 74 -0.69 -8.54 4.74
CA LEU A 74 -2.01 -8.17 4.22
C LEU A 74 -1.95 -6.93 3.31
N SER A 75 -1.19 -5.91 3.68
CA SER A 75 -1.07 -4.68 2.88
C SER A 75 0.17 -3.88 3.28
N CYS A 76 0.65 -3.05 2.35
CA CYS A 76 1.82 -2.18 2.54
C CYS A 76 1.59 -0.82 1.87
N TRP A 77 2.07 0.26 2.49
CA TRP A 77 2.09 1.58 1.88
C TRP A 77 3.27 2.41 2.37
N VAL A 78 3.50 3.54 1.70
CA VAL A 78 4.57 4.49 2.01
C VAL A 78 4.01 5.91 2.06
N GLU A 79 4.47 6.69 3.02
CA GLU A 79 4.12 8.10 3.20
C GLU A 79 5.39 8.96 3.36
N PRO A 80 5.57 10.05 2.58
CA PRO A 80 4.74 10.47 1.46
C PRO A 80 4.79 9.47 0.29
N PRO A 81 3.77 9.46 -0.59
CA PRO A 81 3.76 8.56 -1.75
C PRO A 81 4.87 8.92 -2.74
N PHE A 82 5.47 7.91 -3.37
CA PHE A 82 6.49 8.12 -4.40
C PHE A 82 5.93 8.82 -5.64
N ALA A 83 6.77 9.59 -6.32
CA ALA A 83 6.44 10.24 -7.58
C ALA A 83 5.90 9.21 -8.60
N GLY A 84 4.76 9.52 -9.24
CA GLY A 84 4.14 8.64 -10.23
C GLY A 84 3.34 7.45 -9.67
N SER A 85 3.33 7.24 -8.34
CA SER A 85 2.46 6.26 -7.70
C SER A 85 0.97 6.52 -7.96
N ILE A 86 0.15 5.47 -7.83
CA ILE A 86 -1.30 5.58 -8.01
C ILE A 86 -1.94 6.58 -7.04
N ASP A 87 -1.38 6.73 -5.84
CA ASP A 87 -1.89 7.63 -4.81
C ASP A 87 -1.76 9.11 -5.24
N ILE A 88 -0.66 9.49 -5.90
CA ILE A 88 -0.50 10.84 -6.46
C ILE A 88 -1.48 11.07 -7.61
N LYS A 89 -1.58 10.11 -8.54
CA LYS A 89 -2.52 10.21 -9.69
C LYS A 89 -3.96 10.39 -9.21
N LYS A 90 -4.37 9.62 -8.21
CA LYS A 90 -5.68 9.73 -7.58
C LYS A 90 -5.90 11.09 -6.94
N ARG A 91 -4.91 11.60 -6.19
CA ARG A 91 -4.98 12.94 -5.57
C ARG A 91 -5.09 14.06 -6.61
N GLU A 92 -4.38 13.96 -7.73
CA GLU A 92 -4.47 14.91 -8.84
C GLU A 92 -5.83 14.84 -9.53
N PHE A 93 -6.33 13.64 -9.78
CA PHE A 93 -7.66 13.42 -10.35
C PHE A 93 -8.73 14.02 -9.46
N GLU A 94 -8.70 13.78 -8.14
CA GLU A 94 -9.65 14.35 -7.18
C GLU A 94 -9.61 15.89 -7.18
N LYS A 95 -8.41 16.49 -7.25
CA LYS A 95 -8.26 17.95 -7.38
C LYS A 95 -8.90 18.47 -8.68
N LYS A 96 -8.66 17.78 -9.81
CA LYS A 96 -9.25 18.14 -11.12
C LYS A 96 -10.78 17.98 -11.11
N TYR A 97 -11.28 16.90 -10.51
CA TYR A 97 -12.70 16.58 -10.39
C TYR A 97 -13.45 17.60 -9.54
N LYS A 98 -12.89 18.00 -8.39
CA LYS A 98 -13.49 19.04 -7.52
C LYS A 98 -13.63 20.39 -8.21
N LYS A 99 -12.71 20.75 -9.10
CA LYS A 99 -12.72 22.00 -9.88
C LYS A 99 -13.54 21.92 -11.17
N ALA A 100 -14.05 20.75 -11.54
CA ALA A 100 -14.73 20.53 -12.81
C ALA A 100 -16.24 20.84 -12.75
N GLY A 101 -16.78 21.40 -13.84
CA GLY A 101 -18.23 21.49 -14.06
C GLY A 101 -18.86 20.11 -14.34
N PHE A 102 -20.20 20.04 -14.32
CA PHE A 102 -20.97 18.78 -14.38
C PHE A 102 -20.58 17.87 -15.58
N TRP A 103 -20.55 18.41 -16.80
CA TRP A 103 -20.16 17.63 -18.00
C TRP A 103 -18.72 17.13 -17.95
N LYS A 104 -17.80 17.95 -17.43
CA LYS A 104 -16.40 17.58 -17.28
C LYS A 104 -16.23 16.50 -16.20
N LYS A 105 -17.06 16.49 -15.15
CA LYS A 105 -17.09 15.40 -14.16
C LYS A 105 -17.53 14.08 -14.78
N ILE A 106 -18.58 14.07 -15.58
CA ILE A 106 -19.04 12.88 -16.31
C ILE A 106 -17.93 12.34 -17.21
N TRP A 107 -17.29 13.22 -18.00
CA TRP A 107 -16.16 12.84 -18.85
C TRP A 107 -14.98 12.25 -18.05
N LEU A 108 -14.63 12.87 -16.93
CA LEU A 108 -13.55 12.40 -16.06
C LEU A 108 -13.84 11.03 -15.44
N LEU A 109 -15.09 10.75 -15.05
CA LEU A 109 -15.49 9.44 -14.54
C LEU A 109 -15.38 8.36 -15.62
N PHE A 110 -15.84 8.66 -16.83
CA PHE A 110 -15.67 7.76 -17.97
C PHE A 110 -14.19 7.45 -18.24
N LEU A 111 -13.34 8.48 -18.25
CA LEU A 111 -11.90 8.32 -18.50
C LEU A 111 -11.21 7.47 -17.42
N ARG A 112 -11.61 7.62 -16.16
CA ARG A 112 -11.10 6.83 -15.03
C ARG A 112 -11.42 5.35 -15.22
N ASP A 113 -12.67 5.03 -15.55
CA ASP A 113 -13.12 3.64 -15.70
C ASP A 113 -12.42 2.95 -16.89
N VAL A 114 -12.13 3.69 -17.97
CA VAL A 114 -11.32 3.20 -19.11
C VAL A 114 -9.87 2.94 -18.71
N LEU A 115 -9.26 3.81 -17.91
CA LEU A 115 -7.83 3.75 -17.56
C LEU A 115 -7.52 2.96 -16.28
N LYS A 116 -8.54 2.47 -15.57
CA LYS A 116 -8.45 1.61 -14.37
C LYS A 116 -7.51 2.12 -13.27
N PHE A 117 -7.62 3.39 -12.89
CA PHE A 117 -6.90 3.97 -11.75
C PHE A 117 -7.79 4.71 -10.76
#